data_AF-A0A7X2Z2L6-F1
#
_entry.id   AF-A0A7X2Z2L6-F1
#
_cell.length_a   1.000
_cell.length_b   1.000
_cell.length_c   1.000
_cell.angle_alpha   90.00
_cell.angle_beta   90.00
_cell.angle_gamma   90.00
#
_symmetry.space_group_name_H-M   'P 1'
#
loop_
_entity.id
_entity.type
_entity.pdbx_description
1 polymer ?
#
loop_
_entity_poly.entity_id
_entity_poly.type
_entity_poly.pdbx_seq_one_letter_code
_entity_poly.pdbx_strand_id
1 'polypeptide(L)'
;MTRFMMLFIAIGLVLAGCSQDQTNGNNPKEAPVVSGDRSADRALNAEVARSTEQKLLPGYAAKNEDELSDQDFETAYEMCVRALTDYYKAVWNGSDIELDTFIENDHLKQYTQQKIQSQYDVHIKHNLTDNPVQNIDIDAWEVEYRDDVDGGYLYLHLPVHINMTVGGYGEVTEFLVRNVNGKLVIVDWYTGAKDSYDFMVRGENLTIDDPDIWNDSEWVKKLDSMTDEF
;
A
#
# COMPACT_ATOMS: atom_id res chain seq x y z
N MET A 1 -11.52 -13.67 31.17
CA MET A 1 -12.51 -12.58 31.08
C MET A 1 -11.89 -11.51 30.19
N THR A 2 -12.06 -11.64 28.88
CA THR A 2 -11.59 -10.68 27.89
C THR A 2 -12.53 -9.48 27.89
N ARG A 3 -11.98 -8.29 28.11
CA ARG A 3 -12.72 -7.03 28.05
C ARG A 3 -12.83 -6.64 26.58
N PHE A 4 -14.04 -6.77 26.05
CA PHE A 4 -14.43 -6.27 24.73
C PHE A 4 -14.49 -4.74 24.80
N MET A 5 -13.68 -4.03 24.02
CA MET A 5 -13.74 -2.58 23.92
C MET A 5 -13.87 -2.21 22.43
N MET A 6 -15.12 -2.07 21.95
CA MET A 6 -15.39 -1.45 20.66
C MET A 6 -15.34 0.08 20.83
N LEU A 7 -14.54 0.77 20.01
CA LEU A 7 -14.50 2.23 19.97
C LEU A 7 -14.91 2.70 18.57
N PHE A 8 -16.09 3.33 18.46
CA PHE A 8 -16.55 3.96 17.22
C PHE A 8 -16.12 5.42 17.19
N ILE A 9 -15.25 5.81 16.25
CA ILE A 9 -14.86 7.19 16.04
C ILE A 9 -15.74 7.80 14.94
N ALA A 10 -16.67 8.67 15.32
CA ALA A 10 -17.47 9.48 14.40
C ALA A 10 -16.82 10.86 14.22
N ILE A 11 -16.17 11.11 13.09
CA ILE A 11 -15.60 12.43 12.76
C ILE A 11 -16.67 13.29 12.12
N GLY A 12 -17.06 14.37 12.82
CA GLY A 12 -18.01 15.37 12.32
C GLY A 12 -17.38 16.30 11.29
N LEU A 13 -17.97 16.38 10.10
CA LEU A 13 -17.60 17.30 9.03
C LEU A 13 -17.92 18.75 9.44
N VAL A 14 -16.90 19.60 9.54
CA VAL A 14 -17.06 21.06 9.57
C VAL A 14 -16.78 21.61 8.18
N LEU A 15 -17.84 22.00 7.48
CA LEU A 15 -17.77 22.74 6.22
C LEU A 15 -17.39 24.19 6.51
N ALA A 16 -16.25 24.65 5.99
CA ALA A 16 -15.91 26.07 5.87
C ALA A 16 -15.52 26.37 4.42
N GLY A 17 -16.19 27.36 3.83
CA GLY A 17 -16.24 27.62 2.40
C GLY A 17 -15.07 28.42 1.82
N CYS A 18 -15.05 28.43 0.49
CA CYS A 18 -14.05 29.01 -0.40
C CYS A 18 -13.87 30.54 -0.26
N SER A 19 -12.66 31.01 -0.56
CA SER A 19 -12.50 32.15 -1.49
C SER A 19 -11.11 32.12 -2.14
N GLN A 20 -11.09 32.13 -3.48
CA GLN A 20 -9.92 32.45 -4.29
C GLN A 20 -9.98 33.93 -4.67
N ASP A 21 -8.82 34.59 -4.76
CA ASP A 21 -8.66 35.60 -5.80
C ASP A 21 -7.22 35.64 -6.34
N GLN A 22 -7.13 35.87 -7.65
CA GLN A 22 -5.94 35.86 -8.52
C GLN A 22 -5.11 37.16 -8.29
N THR A 23 -3.87 37.38 -8.75
CA THR A 23 -3.41 37.38 -10.15
C THR A 23 -1.91 37.75 -10.25
N ASN A 24 -1.22 37.09 -11.19
CA ASN A 24 -0.07 37.45 -12.06
C ASN A 24 0.81 38.69 -11.84
N GLY A 25 2.12 38.52 -12.15
CA GLY A 25 2.99 39.63 -12.56
C GLY A 25 4.46 39.30 -12.91
N ASN A 26 4.70 38.85 -14.15
CA ASN A 26 5.82 39.18 -15.06
C ASN A 26 7.31 38.87 -14.71
N ASN A 27 7.89 37.97 -15.50
CA ASN A 27 9.31 37.90 -15.92
C ASN A 27 9.60 38.95 -17.03
N PRO A 28 10.81 39.07 -17.65
CA PRO A 28 12.20 38.82 -17.22
C PRO A 28 13.16 40.00 -17.64
N LYS A 29 14.47 39.95 -17.32
CA LYS A 29 15.53 40.44 -18.25
C LYS A 29 16.98 40.10 -17.84
N GLU A 30 17.58 39.27 -18.71
CA GLU A 30 18.92 39.31 -19.34
C GLU A 30 20.23 39.53 -18.56
N ALA A 31 21.19 38.64 -18.88
CA ALA A 31 22.61 38.64 -18.56
C ALA A 31 23.40 39.77 -19.24
N PRO A 32 24.66 40.03 -18.86
CA PRO A 32 25.78 39.50 -19.67
C PRO A 32 27.08 39.19 -18.83
N VAL A 33 27.81 38.08 -19.06
CA VAL A 33 28.97 37.90 -19.98
C VAL A 33 30.35 37.87 -19.27
N VAL A 34 31.11 36.81 -19.60
CA VAL A 34 32.59 36.67 -19.74
C VAL A 34 33.47 36.20 -18.56
N SER A 35 33.92 34.94 -18.75
CA SER A 35 35.31 34.47 -18.93
C SER A 35 36.31 34.50 -17.77
N GLY A 36 36.91 33.34 -17.50
CA GLY A 36 38.08 33.20 -16.63
C GLY A 36 38.61 31.78 -16.54
N ASP A 37 39.38 31.42 -17.56
CA ASP A 37 40.25 30.26 -17.83
C ASP A 37 40.92 29.50 -16.64
N ARG A 38 41.08 28.18 -16.87
CA ARG A 38 42.23 27.27 -16.58
C ARG A 38 42.73 26.97 -15.15
N SER A 39 42.78 25.65 -14.88
CA SER A 39 44.01 24.83 -14.72
C SER A 39 43.84 23.79 -13.61
N ALA A 40 43.66 22.51 -13.97
CA ALA A 40 44.64 21.42 -13.73
C ALA A 40 45.28 21.41 -12.33
N ASP A 41 44.97 20.41 -11.50
CA ASP A 41 45.83 19.23 -11.36
C ASP A 41 45.35 18.26 -10.26
N ARG A 42 45.54 16.96 -10.55
CA ARG A 42 45.96 15.86 -9.67
C ARG A 42 45.06 15.35 -8.54
N ALA A 43 44.53 14.16 -8.83
CA ALA A 43 44.80 12.87 -8.16
C ALA A 43 44.44 12.72 -6.67
N LEU A 44 43.62 11.71 -6.38
CA LEU A 44 44.02 10.56 -5.55
C LEU A 44 42.95 9.46 -5.60
N ASN A 45 43.40 8.25 -5.90
CA ASN A 45 42.63 7.02 -5.74
C ASN A 45 42.31 6.80 -4.25
N ALA A 46 41.06 6.47 -3.94
CA ALA A 46 40.71 5.72 -2.75
C ALA A 46 39.43 4.91 -3.04
N GLU A 47 39.62 3.64 -3.38
CA GLU A 47 38.62 2.59 -3.18
C GLU A 47 38.26 2.59 -1.69
N VAL A 48 37.04 3.00 -1.34
CA VAL A 48 36.45 2.77 -0.02
C VAL A 48 35.11 2.10 -0.25
N ALA A 49 35.03 0.89 0.28
CA ALA A 49 33.88 0.01 0.27
C ALA A 49 32.61 0.70 0.80
N ARG A 50 31.47 0.26 0.25
CA ARG A 50 30.14 0.18 0.85
C ARG A 50 29.76 1.29 1.84
N SER A 51 28.90 2.18 1.37
CA SER A 51 27.64 2.45 2.06
C SER A 51 26.68 3.06 1.07
N THR A 52 25.97 2.20 0.33
CA THR A 52 24.63 2.60 -0.10
C THR A 52 23.84 2.70 1.19
N GLU A 53 23.87 3.86 1.84
CA GLU A 53 22.73 4.30 2.63
C GLU A 53 21.58 4.39 1.63
N GLN A 54 20.91 3.25 1.42
CA GLN A 54 19.51 3.25 1.05
C GLN A 54 18.87 4.08 2.13
N LYS A 55 18.60 5.33 1.78
CA LYS A 55 17.82 6.27 2.56
C LYS A 55 16.49 5.57 2.81
N LEU A 56 16.37 4.88 3.95
CA LEU A 56 15.13 4.34 4.47
C LEU A 56 14.14 5.50 4.40
N LEU A 57 13.22 5.45 3.44
CA LEU A 57 12.02 6.28 3.48
C LEU A 57 11.45 6.11 4.89
N PRO A 58 10.99 7.19 5.55
CA PRO A 58 10.48 7.09 6.91
C PRO A 58 9.35 6.06 6.89
N GLY A 59 9.69 4.84 7.29
CA GLY A 59 8.83 3.68 7.14
C GLY A 59 7.67 3.81 8.11
N TYR A 60 6.64 3.01 7.89
CA TYR A 60 5.49 2.87 8.78
C TYR A 60 5.96 2.31 10.14
N ALA A 61 6.61 3.14 10.94
CA ALA A 61 7.22 2.73 12.19
C ALA A 61 6.13 2.51 13.24
N ALA A 62 6.28 1.43 13.99
CA ALA A 62 5.48 1.20 15.18
C ALA A 62 5.79 2.28 16.23
N LYS A 63 4.82 2.59 17.08
CA LYS A 63 5.00 3.53 18.21
C LYS A 63 5.97 2.99 19.25
N ASN A 64 6.00 1.67 19.41
CA ASN A 64 6.98 0.95 20.19
C ASN A 64 7.66 -0.07 19.28
N GLU A 65 8.99 -0.13 19.27
CA GLU A 65 9.73 -1.05 18.41
C GLU A 65 9.44 -2.52 18.75
N ASP A 66 9.16 -2.82 20.02
CA ASP A 66 9.08 -4.18 20.53
C ASP A 66 7.67 -4.78 20.52
N GLU A 67 6.62 -3.97 20.38
CA GLU A 67 5.23 -4.43 20.52
C GLU A 67 4.29 -3.73 19.54
N LEU A 68 3.23 -4.42 19.15
CA LEU A 68 2.10 -3.85 18.45
C LEU A 68 1.06 -3.38 19.46
N SER A 69 0.42 -2.24 19.22
CA SER A 69 -0.55 -1.66 20.14
C SER A 69 -1.67 -0.91 19.43
N ASP A 70 -2.69 -0.54 20.19
CA ASP A 70 -3.78 0.31 19.70
C ASP A 70 -3.32 1.69 19.20
N GLN A 71 -2.12 2.13 19.58
CA GLN A 71 -1.55 3.40 19.13
C GLN A 71 -0.99 3.32 17.70
N ASP A 72 -0.87 2.10 17.16
CA ASP A 72 -0.38 1.83 15.81
C ASP A 72 -1.48 1.86 14.76
N PHE A 73 -2.76 1.91 15.16
CA PHE A 73 -3.91 1.80 14.27
C PHE A 73 -3.91 2.87 13.17
N GLU A 74 -3.61 4.13 13.51
CA GLU A 74 -3.57 5.22 12.51
C GLU A 74 -2.45 4.98 11.49
N THR A 75 -1.25 4.59 11.93
CA THR A 75 -0.13 4.29 11.04
C THR A 75 -0.43 3.07 10.16
N ALA A 76 -1.03 2.02 10.71
CA ALA A 76 -1.43 0.82 9.97
C ALA A 76 -2.51 1.14 8.94
N TYR A 77 -3.50 1.97 9.30
CA TYR A 77 -4.51 2.48 8.39
C TYR A 77 -3.88 3.26 7.23
N GLU A 78 -3.01 4.24 7.52
CA GLU A 78 -2.33 5.02 6.48
C GLU A 78 -1.51 4.14 5.53
N MET A 79 -0.84 3.12 6.06
CA MET A 79 -0.11 2.11 5.28
C MET A 79 -1.04 1.33 4.35
N CYS A 80 -2.14 0.78 4.87
CA CYS A 80 -3.09 -0.03 4.10
C CYS A 80 -3.80 0.80 3.02
N VAL A 81 -4.19 2.04 3.34
CA VAL A 81 -4.81 2.96 2.36
C VAL A 81 -3.82 3.35 1.27
N ARG A 82 -2.55 3.55 1.62
CA ARG A 82 -1.52 3.82 0.62
C ARG A 82 -1.29 2.60 -0.29
N ALA A 83 -1.15 1.41 0.29
CA ALA A 83 -1.01 0.16 -0.44
C ALA A 83 -2.19 -0.06 -1.40
N LEU A 84 -3.43 0.16 -0.93
CA LEU A 84 -4.64 0.09 -1.77
C LEU A 84 -4.60 1.08 -2.92
N THR A 85 -4.28 2.35 -2.63
CA THR A 85 -4.22 3.40 -3.64
C THR A 85 -3.24 3.03 -4.75
N ASP A 86 -2.05 2.56 -4.39
CA ASP A 86 -1.03 2.15 -5.34
C ASP A 86 -1.44 0.87 -6.08
N TYR A 87 -2.11 -0.07 -5.41
CA TYR A 87 -2.65 -1.30 -6.02
C TYR A 87 -3.72 -1.01 -7.09
N TYR A 88 -4.73 -0.18 -6.80
CA TYR A 88 -5.75 0.16 -7.79
C TYR A 88 -5.15 0.97 -8.96
N LYS A 89 -4.12 1.78 -8.71
CA LYS A 89 -3.41 2.43 -9.82
C LYS A 89 -2.60 1.42 -10.64
N ALA A 90 -2.00 0.42 -10.01
CA ALA A 90 -1.29 -0.62 -10.73
C ALA A 90 -2.22 -1.45 -11.62
N VAL A 91 -3.36 -1.88 -11.08
CA VAL A 91 -4.32 -2.74 -11.80
C VAL A 91 -5.10 -2.03 -12.91
N TRP A 92 -5.46 -0.75 -12.76
CA TRP A 92 -6.26 -0.03 -13.77
C TRP A 92 -5.41 0.86 -14.67
N ASN A 93 -4.38 1.50 -14.12
CA ASN A 93 -3.59 2.48 -14.85
C ASN A 93 -2.26 1.90 -15.37
N GLY A 94 -1.90 0.67 -14.99
CA GLY A 94 -0.60 0.07 -15.30
C GLY A 94 0.57 0.79 -14.64
N SER A 95 0.34 1.40 -13.48
CA SER A 95 1.39 2.04 -12.69
C SER A 95 2.22 1.01 -11.91
N ASP A 96 3.45 1.38 -11.55
CA ASP A 96 4.26 0.55 -10.65
C ASP A 96 3.80 0.67 -9.19
N ILE A 97 4.03 -0.38 -8.40
CA ILE A 97 3.85 -0.40 -6.94
C ILE A 97 5.13 -0.88 -6.25
N GLU A 98 5.58 -0.15 -5.22
CA GLU A 98 6.76 -0.52 -4.43
C GLU A 98 6.36 -1.43 -3.26
N LEU A 99 6.10 -2.72 -3.53
CA LEU A 99 5.58 -3.67 -2.53
C LEU A 99 6.47 -3.82 -1.29
N ASP A 100 7.79 -3.69 -1.41
CA ASP A 100 8.73 -3.77 -0.28
C ASP A 100 8.51 -2.67 0.78
N THR A 101 7.80 -1.61 0.41
CA THR A 101 7.38 -0.57 1.35
C THR A 101 6.35 -1.09 2.35
N PHE A 102 5.48 -2.01 1.93
CA PHE A 102 4.31 -2.44 2.70
C PHE A 102 4.39 -3.89 3.19
N ILE A 103 5.06 -4.77 2.44
CA ILE A 103 5.04 -6.23 2.63
C ILE A 103 6.49 -6.72 2.75
N GLU A 104 6.78 -7.52 3.76
CA GLU A 104 8.09 -8.16 3.91
C GLU A 104 8.13 -9.58 3.37
N ASN A 105 7.04 -10.35 3.50
CA ASN A 105 6.99 -11.74 3.07
C ASN A 105 7.07 -11.86 1.53
N ASP A 106 8.06 -12.61 1.04
CA ASP A 106 8.31 -12.77 -0.39
C ASP A 106 7.19 -13.51 -1.13
N HIS A 107 6.52 -14.49 -0.51
CA HIS A 107 5.39 -15.19 -1.11
C HIS A 107 4.17 -14.28 -1.25
N LEU A 108 3.85 -13.47 -0.24
CA LEU A 108 2.77 -12.49 -0.32
C LEU A 108 3.08 -11.41 -1.37
N LYS A 109 4.33 -10.94 -1.49
CA LYS A 109 4.72 -10.02 -2.57
C LYS A 109 4.52 -10.65 -3.94
N GLN A 110 4.99 -11.87 -4.14
CA GLN A 110 4.84 -12.60 -5.40
C GLN A 110 3.35 -12.77 -5.76
N TYR A 111 2.54 -13.22 -4.81
CA TYR A 111 1.10 -13.37 -4.99
C TYR A 111 0.42 -12.04 -5.32
N THR A 112 0.78 -10.96 -4.62
CA THR A 112 0.23 -9.62 -4.88
C THR A 112 0.59 -9.12 -6.28
N GLN A 113 1.82 -9.38 -6.73
CA GLN A 113 2.25 -9.06 -8.10
C GLN A 113 1.47 -9.86 -9.16
N GLN A 114 1.24 -11.16 -8.94
CA GLN A 114 0.41 -11.99 -9.81
C GLN A 114 -1.04 -11.47 -9.86
N LYS A 115 -1.63 -11.18 -8.69
CA LYS A 115 -2.96 -10.57 -8.54
C LYS A 115 -3.10 -9.28 -9.34
N ILE A 116 -2.08 -8.41 -9.29
CA ILE A 116 -2.06 -7.15 -10.06
C ILE A 116 -2.00 -7.42 -11.56
N GLN A 117 -1.05 -8.25 -11.99
CA GLN A 117 -0.80 -8.53 -13.40
C GLN A 117 -2.01 -9.18 -14.06
N SER A 118 -2.60 -10.20 -13.41
CA SER A 118 -3.78 -10.90 -13.91
C SER A 118 -4.95 -9.95 -14.18
N GLN A 119 -5.27 -9.07 -13.23
CA GLN A 119 -6.37 -8.13 -13.39
C GLN A 119 -6.05 -7.03 -14.42
N TYR A 120 -4.81 -6.54 -14.46
CA TYR A 120 -4.40 -5.59 -15.50
C TYR A 120 -4.51 -6.19 -16.91
N ASP A 121 -4.10 -7.45 -17.09
CA ASP A 121 -4.22 -8.16 -18.37
C ASP A 121 -5.68 -8.34 -18.80
N VAL A 122 -6.58 -8.63 -17.86
CA VAL A 122 -8.02 -8.64 -18.11
C VAL A 122 -8.50 -7.27 -18.57
N HIS A 123 -8.11 -6.18 -17.90
CA HIS A 123 -8.49 -4.83 -18.30
C HIS A 123 -7.99 -4.44 -19.69
N ILE A 124 -6.73 -4.75 -20.03
CA ILE A 124 -6.20 -4.51 -21.39
C ILE A 124 -6.99 -5.31 -22.42
N LYS A 125 -7.17 -6.62 -22.18
CA LYS A 125 -7.86 -7.53 -23.11
C LYS A 125 -9.28 -7.06 -23.44
N HIS A 126 -9.94 -6.41 -22.49
CA HIS A 126 -11.29 -5.88 -22.63
C HIS A 126 -11.36 -4.38 -22.97
N ASN A 127 -10.22 -3.72 -23.25
CA ASN A 127 -10.10 -2.28 -23.53
C ASN A 127 -10.69 -1.38 -22.43
N LEU A 128 -10.48 -1.73 -21.16
CA LEU A 128 -10.98 -1.00 -19.99
C LEU A 128 -9.97 -0.01 -19.40
N THR A 129 -8.88 0.28 -20.11
CA THR A 129 -7.78 1.15 -19.64
C THR A 129 -7.97 2.64 -19.95
N ASP A 130 -9.07 3.02 -20.61
CA ASP A 130 -9.39 4.41 -20.98
C ASP A 130 -10.09 5.19 -19.86
N ASN A 131 -10.45 4.51 -18.78
CA ASN A 131 -11.08 5.08 -17.58
C ASN A 131 -10.19 4.87 -16.35
N PRO A 132 -9.10 5.62 -16.18
CA PRO A 132 -8.14 5.38 -15.11
C PRO A 132 -8.69 5.72 -13.73
N VAL A 133 -8.21 4.99 -12.72
CA VAL A 133 -8.42 5.29 -11.30
C VAL A 133 -7.73 6.60 -10.94
N GLN A 134 -8.47 7.52 -10.30
CA GLN A 134 -7.96 8.82 -9.85
C GLN A 134 -7.48 8.75 -8.40
N ASN A 135 -8.35 8.24 -7.53
CA ASN A 135 -8.11 8.06 -6.11
C ASN A 135 -9.06 7.00 -5.55
N ILE A 136 -8.94 6.75 -4.24
CA ILE A 136 -9.90 5.97 -3.47
C ILE A 136 -10.40 6.80 -2.30
N ASP A 137 -11.60 6.51 -1.85
CA ASP A 137 -12.14 6.94 -0.57
C ASP A 137 -12.38 5.70 0.30
N ILE A 138 -12.16 5.84 1.61
CA ILE A 138 -12.46 4.78 2.57
C ILE A 138 -13.70 5.22 3.35
N ASP A 139 -14.71 4.37 3.36
CA ASP A 139 -15.93 4.59 4.15
C ASP A 139 -15.66 4.27 5.65
N ALA A 140 -16.72 4.06 6.43
CA ALA A 140 -16.57 3.63 7.81
C ALA A 140 -15.82 2.29 7.87
N TRP A 141 -14.60 2.34 8.41
CA TRP A 141 -13.70 1.20 8.55
C TRP A 141 -13.68 0.68 9.98
N GLU A 142 -13.21 -0.56 10.14
CA GLU A 142 -13.07 -1.23 11.43
C GLU A 142 -11.62 -1.68 11.64
N VAL A 143 -11.19 -1.65 12.89
CA VAL A 143 -9.91 -2.22 13.32
C VAL A 143 -10.04 -2.96 14.62
N GLU A 144 -9.40 -4.12 14.68
CA GLU A 144 -9.35 -4.97 15.86
C GLU A 144 -7.91 -5.39 16.12
N TYR A 145 -7.43 -5.19 17.35
CA TYR A 145 -6.24 -5.88 17.83
C TYR A 145 -6.61 -7.32 18.24
N ARG A 146 -5.86 -8.30 17.76
CA ARG A 146 -5.99 -9.71 18.14
C ARG A 146 -4.65 -10.20 18.66
N ASP A 147 -4.68 -10.75 19.88
CA ASP A 147 -3.50 -11.28 20.55
C ASP A 147 -3.19 -12.70 20.06
N ASP A 148 -1.90 -12.99 19.89
CA ASP A 148 -1.40 -14.33 19.55
C ASP A 148 -0.03 -14.59 20.18
N VAL A 149 0.60 -15.71 19.82
CA VAL A 149 1.89 -16.13 20.40
C VAL A 149 3.07 -15.24 19.98
N ASP A 150 2.91 -14.42 18.94
CA ASP A 150 3.95 -13.62 18.30
C ASP A 150 3.72 -12.10 18.49
N GLY A 151 2.97 -11.71 19.53
CA GLY A 151 2.73 -10.31 19.87
C GLY A 151 1.53 -9.67 19.17
N GLY A 152 0.65 -10.51 18.61
CA GLY A 152 -0.63 -10.10 18.05
C GLY A 152 -0.54 -9.47 16.65
N TYR A 153 -1.70 -9.14 16.11
CA TYR A 153 -1.86 -8.49 14.83
C TYR A 153 -3.07 -7.54 14.83
N LEU A 154 -3.06 -6.58 13.91
CA LEU A 154 -4.21 -5.73 13.60
C LEU A 154 -4.97 -6.35 12.45
N TYR A 155 -6.26 -6.55 12.63
CA TYR A 155 -7.20 -6.82 11.55
C TYR A 155 -7.87 -5.50 11.16
N LEU A 156 -7.74 -5.09 9.89
CA LEU A 156 -8.40 -3.91 9.36
C LEU A 156 -9.42 -4.34 8.29
N HIS A 157 -10.64 -3.84 8.41
CA HIS A 157 -11.70 -4.04 7.42
C HIS A 157 -12.05 -2.68 6.78
N LEU A 158 -11.68 -2.52 5.51
CA LEU A 158 -11.76 -1.27 4.77
C LEU A 158 -12.78 -1.38 3.62
N PRO A 159 -13.99 -0.83 3.76
CA PRO A 159 -14.85 -0.61 2.61
C PRO A 159 -14.28 0.55 1.78
N VAL A 160 -13.94 0.27 0.54
CA VAL A 160 -13.25 1.17 -0.39
C VAL A 160 -14.22 1.60 -1.49
N HIS A 161 -14.26 2.89 -1.79
CA HIS A 161 -14.84 3.42 -3.01
C HIS A 161 -13.73 3.84 -3.97
N ILE A 162 -13.72 3.25 -5.17
CA ILE A 162 -12.67 3.46 -6.17
C ILE A 162 -13.20 4.45 -7.20
N ASN A 163 -12.67 5.66 -7.19
CA ASN A 163 -13.11 6.73 -8.09
C ASN A 163 -12.31 6.69 -9.38
N MET A 164 -13.03 6.57 -10.50
CA MET A 164 -12.46 6.56 -11.84
C MET A 164 -12.74 7.91 -12.53
N THR A 165 -12.17 8.14 -13.71
CA THR A 165 -12.49 9.36 -14.49
C THR A 165 -13.99 9.47 -14.77
N VAL A 166 -14.65 8.34 -15.03
CA VAL A 166 -16.09 8.22 -15.21
C VAL A 166 -16.61 7.14 -14.26
N GLY A 167 -17.41 7.57 -13.27
CA GLY A 167 -18.02 6.67 -12.30
C GLY A 167 -17.03 6.11 -11.29
N GLY A 168 -17.37 4.96 -10.74
CA GLY A 168 -16.61 4.26 -9.71
C GLY A 168 -17.37 3.04 -9.24
N TYR A 169 -16.72 2.22 -8.43
CA TYR A 169 -17.35 1.07 -7.79
C TYR A 169 -16.79 0.89 -6.39
N GLY A 170 -17.49 0.11 -5.57
CA GLY A 170 -17.10 -0.14 -4.19
C GLY A 170 -16.83 -1.62 -3.95
N GLU A 171 -15.85 -1.88 -3.10
CA GLU A 171 -15.55 -3.22 -2.61
C GLU A 171 -15.00 -3.17 -1.18
N VAL A 172 -14.92 -4.32 -0.54
CA VAL A 172 -14.32 -4.45 0.80
C VAL A 172 -12.97 -5.14 0.66
N THR A 173 -11.98 -4.56 1.31
CA THR A 173 -10.66 -5.17 1.48
C THR A 173 -10.33 -5.31 2.96
N GLU A 174 -9.78 -6.47 3.31
CA GLU A 174 -9.31 -6.81 4.65
C GLU A 174 -7.78 -6.92 4.66
N PHE A 175 -7.16 -6.49 5.75
CA PHE A 175 -5.73 -6.59 5.99
C PHE A 175 -5.41 -7.18 7.35
N LEU A 176 -4.34 -7.96 7.42
CA LEU A 176 -3.63 -8.26 8.65
C LEU A 176 -2.31 -7.48 8.68
N VAL A 177 -2.01 -6.81 9.80
CA VAL A 177 -0.79 -6.01 9.99
C VAL A 177 -0.09 -6.43 11.28
N ARG A 178 1.24 -6.60 11.21
CA ARG A 178 2.11 -6.83 12.38
C ARG A 178 3.17 -5.76 12.52
N ASN A 179 3.70 -5.63 13.74
CA ASN A 179 4.99 -4.99 13.99
C ASN A 179 6.12 -6.04 13.81
N VAL A 180 7.01 -5.82 12.86
CA VAL A 180 8.21 -6.62 12.64
C VAL A 180 9.43 -5.72 12.83
N ASN A 181 10.15 -5.91 13.94
CA ASN A 181 11.35 -5.15 14.29
C ASN A 181 11.15 -3.62 14.26
N GLY A 182 10.04 -3.15 14.80
CA GLY A 182 9.67 -1.73 14.86
C GLY A 182 9.05 -1.16 13.58
N LYS A 183 8.80 -1.98 12.57
CA LYS A 183 8.13 -1.59 11.32
C LYS A 183 6.78 -2.31 11.21
N LEU A 184 5.72 -1.55 10.96
CA LEU A 184 4.43 -2.11 10.57
C LEU A 184 4.49 -2.64 9.14
N VAL A 185 3.99 -3.86 8.96
CA VAL A 185 3.98 -4.56 7.67
C VAL A 185 2.66 -5.29 7.48
N ILE A 186 2.19 -5.34 6.24
CA ILE A 186 1.05 -6.14 5.83
C ILE A 186 1.52 -7.60 5.76
N VAL A 187 0.83 -8.46 6.52
CA VAL A 187 1.11 -9.90 6.60
C VAL A 187 0.02 -10.75 5.94
N ASP A 188 -1.17 -10.20 5.71
CA ASP A 188 -2.15 -10.77 4.78
C ASP A 188 -3.04 -9.67 4.18
N TRP A 189 -3.55 -9.91 2.97
CA TRP A 189 -4.42 -9.02 2.21
C TRP A 189 -5.45 -9.85 1.43
N TYR A 190 -6.73 -9.60 1.69
CA TYR A 190 -7.83 -10.23 0.97
C TYR A 190 -8.90 -9.24 0.51
N THR A 191 -9.37 -9.39 -0.73
CA THR A 191 -10.50 -8.64 -1.30
C THR A 191 -11.62 -9.61 -1.66
N GLY A 192 -12.77 -9.52 -0.99
CA GLY A 192 -13.85 -10.51 -1.12
C GLY A 192 -14.81 -10.33 -2.29
N ALA A 193 -14.58 -9.37 -3.19
CA ALA A 193 -15.46 -9.16 -4.36
C ALA A 193 -15.44 -10.39 -5.29
N LYS A 194 -16.60 -10.75 -5.87
CA LYS A 194 -16.75 -12.02 -6.62
C LYS A 194 -15.87 -12.13 -7.86
N ASP A 195 -15.56 -10.99 -8.45
CA ASP A 195 -14.68 -10.81 -9.59
C ASP A 195 -13.24 -10.48 -9.19
N SER A 196 -12.94 -10.44 -7.88
CA SER A 196 -11.58 -10.26 -7.40
C SER A 196 -10.75 -11.51 -7.67
N TYR A 197 -9.45 -11.29 -7.83
CA TYR A 197 -8.48 -12.38 -7.92
C TYR A 197 -8.50 -13.27 -6.68
N ASP A 198 -8.63 -12.69 -5.48
CA ASP A 198 -8.62 -13.47 -4.23
C ASP A 198 -9.82 -14.39 -4.13
N PHE A 199 -11.00 -13.95 -4.55
CA PHE A 199 -12.19 -14.79 -4.56
C PHE A 199 -12.00 -16.00 -5.49
N MET A 200 -11.39 -15.80 -6.66
CA MET A 200 -11.14 -16.87 -7.64
C MET A 200 -10.07 -17.86 -7.17
N VAL A 201 -8.99 -17.37 -6.54
CA VAL A 201 -7.79 -18.15 -6.23
C VAL A 201 -7.79 -18.69 -4.80
N ARG A 202 -8.20 -17.86 -3.82
CA ARG A 202 -8.26 -18.24 -2.39
C ARG A 202 -9.65 -18.76 -1.98
N GLY A 203 -10.70 -18.42 -2.74
CA GLY A 203 -12.06 -18.91 -2.55
C GLY A 203 -13.02 -17.88 -1.94
N GLU A 204 -14.32 -18.21 -1.96
CA GLU A 204 -15.41 -17.35 -1.48
C GLU A 204 -15.44 -17.22 0.05
N ASN A 205 -15.76 -16.01 0.54
CA ASN A 205 -16.04 -15.69 1.96
C ASN A 205 -14.96 -16.16 2.93
N LEU A 206 -13.69 -16.12 2.51
CA LEU A 206 -12.56 -16.38 3.39
C LEU A 206 -12.48 -15.27 4.44
N THR A 207 -12.37 -15.65 5.71
CA THR A 207 -11.98 -14.74 6.78
C THR A 207 -10.48 -14.84 6.94
N ILE A 208 -9.77 -13.71 6.89
CA ILE A 208 -8.33 -13.69 7.18
C ILE A 208 -8.12 -13.61 8.70
N ASP A 209 -7.50 -14.63 9.28
CA ASP A 209 -7.19 -14.70 10.71
C ASP A 209 -5.84 -15.37 11.03
N ASP A 210 -5.12 -15.81 10.00
CA ASP A 210 -3.80 -16.42 10.08
C ASP A 210 -2.74 -15.49 9.47
N PRO A 211 -2.05 -14.66 10.29
CA PRO A 211 -1.00 -13.77 9.81
C PRO A 211 0.23 -14.49 9.26
N ASP A 212 0.36 -15.80 9.49
CA ASP A 212 1.51 -16.60 9.09
C ASP A 212 1.19 -17.53 7.90
N ILE A 213 0.01 -17.39 7.29
CA ILE A 213 -0.47 -18.24 6.17
C ILE A 213 0.53 -18.30 5.00
N TRP A 214 1.23 -17.19 4.72
CA TRP A 214 2.22 -17.10 3.64
C TRP A 214 3.55 -17.78 3.96
N ASN A 215 3.77 -18.22 5.20
CA ASN A 215 4.90 -19.05 5.59
C ASN A 215 4.64 -20.56 5.37
N ASP A 216 3.37 -20.97 5.17
CA ASP A 216 3.02 -22.34 4.83
C ASP A 216 3.35 -22.64 3.35
N SER A 217 4.52 -23.22 3.13
CA SER A 217 5.01 -23.55 1.78
C SER A 217 4.11 -24.53 1.01
N GLU A 218 3.33 -25.38 1.68
CA GLU A 218 2.44 -26.32 0.98
C GLU A 218 1.15 -25.61 0.53
N TRP A 219 0.62 -24.72 1.37
CA TRP A 219 -0.49 -23.86 0.98
C TRP A 219 -0.11 -22.90 -0.16
N VAL A 220 1.07 -22.26 -0.08
CA VAL A 220 1.57 -21.37 -1.14
C VAL A 220 1.74 -22.12 -2.47
N LYS A 221 2.38 -23.32 -2.47
CA LYS A 221 2.51 -24.13 -3.69
C LYS A 221 1.16 -24.51 -4.30
N LYS A 222 0.18 -24.80 -3.45
CA LYS A 222 -1.17 -25.11 -3.90
C LYS A 222 -1.80 -23.90 -4.60
N LEU A 223 -1.65 -22.70 -4.05
CA LEU A 223 -2.10 -21.48 -4.71
C LEU A 223 -1.41 -21.27 -6.06
N ASP A 224 -0.08 -21.39 -6.11
CA ASP A 224 0.67 -21.24 -7.37
C ASP A 224 0.11 -22.18 -8.47
N SER A 225 -0.18 -23.43 -8.13
CA SER A 225 -0.75 -24.39 -9.08
C SER A 225 -2.15 -24.02 -9.59
N MET A 226 -2.94 -23.27 -8.82
CA MET A 226 -4.27 -22.79 -9.24
C MET A 226 -4.14 -21.59 -10.19
N THR A 227 -3.11 -20.76 -10.02
CA THR A 227 -2.89 -19.58 -10.85
C THR A 227 -2.47 -19.92 -12.29
N ASP A 228 -1.83 -21.07 -12.50
CA ASP A 228 -1.47 -21.57 -13.83
C ASP A 228 -2.67 -22.03 -14.69
N GLU A 229 -3.88 -22.13 -14.11
CA GLU A 229 -5.09 -22.59 -14.80
C GLU A 229 -5.93 -21.47 -15.43
N PHE A 230 -5.59 -20.20 -15.19
CA PHE A 230 -6.34 -19.00 -15.64
C PHE A 230 -5.58 -18.19 -16.70
#